data_AF-I7GKB0-F1
#
_entry.id   AF-I7GKB0-F1
#
_cell.length_a   1.000
_cell.length_b   1.000
_cell.length_c   1.000
_cell.angle_alpha   90.00
_cell.angle_beta   90.00
_cell.angle_gamma   90.00
#
_symmetry.space_group_name_H-M   'P 1'
#
loop_
_entity.id
_entity.type
_entity.pdbx_description
1 polymer ?
#
loop_
_entity_poly.entity_id
_entity_poly.type
_entity_poly.pdbx_seq_one_letter_code
_entity_poly.pdbx_strand_id
1 'polypeptide(L)'
;MCGICCSVNFSAEHFSQDLKEDLLYNLKQRGPNSSKQLFKSDVNYQCLFSGHVLHLRGVLTTQPVEDERGNVFLWNGEIFSGIKVEAEENDTQILFNYLSSCKNESEILSLFSEVQGPWSFIYYQASSHYLWFGRDFFGRRSLLWHFSNLGKSFCLSSVGTQTSGLANQWQEVPASGLFRIDLKSTAISRCIILQLVSLEIYF
;
A
#
# COMPACT_ATOMS: atom_id res chain seq x y z
N MET A 1 5.81 -11.18 9.30
CA MET A 1 5.74 -10.05 8.34
C MET A 1 4.46 -9.30 8.62
N CYS A 2 4.41 -7.98 8.53
CA CYS A 2 3.16 -7.24 8.66
C CYS A 2 2.14 -7.66 7.59
N GLY A 3 0.86 -7.43 7.89
CA GLY A 3 -0.26 -7.51 6.96
C GLY A 3 -0.68 -6.10 6.55
N ILE A 4 -0.60 -5.77 5.27
CA ILE A 4 -1.06 -4.47 4.74
C ILE A 4 -2.14 -4.68 3.69
N CYS A 5 -3.13 -3.79 3.66
CA CYS A 5 -4.24 -3.83 2.71
C CYS A 5 -4.78 -2.43 2.42
N CYS A 6 -5.21 -2.20 1.18
CA CYS A 6 -6.01 -1.05 0.75
C CYS A 6 -7.10 -1.52 -0.21
N SER A 7 -8.36 -1.32 0.17
CA SER A 7 -9.51 -1.51 -0.70
C SER A 7 -9.99 -0.17 -1.21
N VAL A 8 -10.15 -0.02 -2.52
CA VAL A 8 -10.68 1.16 -3.19
C VAL A 8 -11.97 0.81 -3.90
N ASN A 9 -13.00 1.62 -3.71
CA ASN A 9 -14.27 1.50 -4.39
C ASN A 9 -14.62 2.81 -5.09
N PHE A 10 -15.04 2.71 -6.35
CA PHE A 10 -15.44 3.86 -7.16
C PHE A 10 -16.97 4.04 -7.21
N SER A 11 -17.75 3.12 -6.63
CA SER A 11 -19.22 3.19 -6.59
C SER A 11 -19.71 3.77 -5.27
N ALA A 12 -20.62 4.76 -5.34
CA ALA A 12 -21.26 5.35 -4.17
C ALA A 12 -22.30 4.43 -3.51
N GLU A 13 -22.80 3.40 -4.22
CA GLU A 13 -24.01 2.69 -3.81
C GLU A 13 -23.75 1.55 -2.80
N HIS A 14 -22.53 1.01 -2.71
CA HIS A 14 -22.24 -0.14 -1.84
C HIS A 14 -20.79 -0.18 -1.37
N PHE A 15 -20.46 0.64 -0.38
CA PHE A 15 -19.20 0.50 0.35
C PHE A 15 -19.41 -0.27 1.66
N SER A 16 -18.85 -1.47 1.72
CA SER A 16 -18.60 -2.11 3.01
C SER A 16 -17.47 -1.35 3.68
N GLN A 17 -17.74 -0.75 4.84
CA GLN A 17 -16.70 -0.16 5.68
C GLN A 17 -15.70 -1.20 6.21
N ASP A 18 -16.06 -2.48 6.08
CA ASP A 18 -15.26 -3.60 6.52
C ASP A 18 -14.68 -4.39 5.35
N LEU A 19 -13.47 -4.90 5.56
CA LEU A 19 -12.90 -5.96 4.73
C LEU A 19 -13.69 -7.25 4.91
N LYS A 20 -13.69 -8.10 3.86
CA LYS A 20 -14.21 -9.47 3.99
C LYS A 20 -13.55 -10.18 5.18
N GLU A 21 -14.32 -10.90 5.97
CA GLU A 21 -13.89 -11.53 7.23
C GLU A 21 -12.65 -12.41 7.04
N ASP A 22 -12.64 -13.27 6.03
CA ASP A 22 -11.50 -14.16 5.73
C ASP A 22 -10.22 -13.37 5.40
N LEU A 23 -10.36 -12.26 4.67
CA LEU A 23 -9.22 -11.41 4.32
C LEU A 23 -8.67 -10.72 5.58
N LEU A 24 -9.56 -10.17 6.40
CA LEU A 24 -9.19 -9.53 7.66
C LEU A 24 -8.52 -10.52 8.62
N TYR A 25 -9.05 -11.75 8.71
CA TYR A 25 -8.47 -12.82 9.49
C TYR A 25 -7.03 -13.13 9.04
N ASN A 26 -6.83 -13.38 7.74
CA ASN A 26 -5.50 -13.68 7.19
C ASN A 26 -4.51 -12.53 7.40
N LEU A 27 -4.96 -11.28 7.28
CA LEU A 27 -4.13 -10.10 7.54
C LEU A 27 -3.73 -10.00 9.02
N LYS A 28 -4.65 -10.27 9.95
CA LYS A 28 -4.36 -10.28 11.40
C LYS A 28 -3.36 -11.37 11.79
N GLN A 29 -3.39 -12.53 11.14
CA GLN A 29 -2.40 -13.60 11.38
C GLN A 29 -0.97 -13.18 11.04
N ARG A 30 -0.79 -12.21 10.13
CA ARG A 30 0.53 -11.69 9.77
C ARG A 30 1.09 -10.76 10.83
N GLY A 31 0.25 -9.90 11.40
CA GLY A 31 0.66 -8.90 12.39
C GLY A 31 -0.24 -8.90 13.63
N PRO A 32 0.06 -9.73 14.65
CA PRO A 32 -0.77 -9.86 15.83
C PRO A 32 -0.54 -8.76 16.89
N ASN A 33 0.49 -7.92 16.77
CA ASN A 33 0.83 -6.94 17.80
C ASN A 33 -0.04 -5.68 17.75
N SER A 34 -0.51 -5.30 16.58
CA SER A 34 -1.43 -4.16 16.41
C SER A 34 -2.27 -4.35 15.17
N SER A 35 -3.51 -3.86 15.21
CA SER A 35 -4.46 -3.90 14.10
C SER A 35 -5.21 -2.56 14.07
N LYS A 36 -5.10 -1.81 12.98
CA LYS A 36 -5.81 -0.55 12.80
C LYS A 36 -6.33 -0.44 11.37
N GLN A 37 -7.49 0.19 11.24
CA GLN A 37 -8.09 0.55 9.97
C GLN A 37 -8.25 2.06 9.88
N LEU A 38 -8.17 2.59 8.67
CA LEU A 38 -8.34 4.01 8.37
C LEU A 38 -9.16 4.16 7.10
N PHE A 39 -10.21 4.98 7.18
CA PHE A 39 -11.08 5.28 6.06
C PHE A 39 -10.74 6.64 5.45
N LYS A 40 -10.70 6.70 4.12
CA LYS A 40 -10.60 7.94 3.35
C LYS A 40 -11.68 7.96 2.28
N SER A 41 -12.25 9.12 2.02
CA SER A 41 -13.27 9.30 0.99
C SER A 41 -13.05 10.59 0.24
N ASP A 42 -13.36 10.54 -1.05
CA ASP A 42 -13.59 11.69 -1.93
C ASP A 42 -15.03 11.60 -2.46
N VAL A 43 -15.47 12.61 -3.22
CA VAL A 43 -16.80 12.63 -3.86
C VAL A 43 -17.03 11.38 -4.73
N ASN A 44 -15.97 10.85 -5.38
CA ASN A 44 -16.12 9.81 -6.40
C ASN A 44 -15.49 8.46 -6.04
N TYR A 45 -14.82 8.35 -4.89
CA TYR A 45 -14.23 7.08 -4.45
C TYR A 45 -14.07 7.01 -2.94
N GLN A 46 -13.88 5.81 -2.45
CA GLN A 46 -13.66 5.51 -1.04
C GLN A 46 -12.52 4.50 -0.90
N CYS A 47 -11.69 4.68 0.12
CA CYS A 47 -10.55 3.85 0.45
C CYS A 47 -10.64 3.37 1.89
N LEU A 48 -10.46 2.06 2.09
CA LEU A 48 -10.25 1.46 3.40
C LEU A 48 -8.82 0.91 3.45
N PHE A 49 -8.01 1.49 4.33
CA PHE A 49 -6.65 1.04 4.62
C PHE A 49 -6.67 0.19 5.89
N SER A 50 -5.98 -0.96 5.88
CA SER A 50 -5.91 -1.89 7.01
C SER A 50 -4.48 -2.34 7.23
N GLY A 51 -3.92 -2.03 8.39
CA GLY A 51 -2.57 -2.37 8.79
C GLY A 51 -2.54 -3.28 10.02
N HIS A 52 -1.73 -4.33 9.93
CA HIS A 52 -1.58 -5.35 10.96
C HIS A 52 -0.09 -5.58 11.18
N VAL A 53 0.40 -5.23 12.37
CA VAL A 53 1.83 -5.08 12.62
C VAL A 53 2.39 -6.29 13.36
N LEU A 54 3.46 -6.87 12.81
CA LEU A 54 4.37 -7.73 13.55
C LEU A 54 5.59 -6.88 13.92
N HIS A 55 5.78 -6.63 15.21
CA HIS A 55 6.81 -5.72 15.69
C HIS A 55 8.16 -6.43 15.80
N LEU A 56 9.18 -5.86 15.14
CA LEU A 56 10.53 -6.44 15.07
C LEU A 56 11.64 -5.51 15.57
N ARG A 57 11.48 -4.19 15.45
CA ARG A 57 12.49 -3.18 15.79
C ARG A 57 11.84 -1.87 16.22
N GLY A 58 12.55 -1.09 17.03
CA GLY A 58 12.16 0.26 17.46
C GLY A 58 10.90 0.26 18.33
N VAL A 59 10.21 1.38 18.38
CA VAL A 59 8.91 1.48 19.05
C VAL A 59 7.81 0.88 18.16
N LEU A 60 6.87 0.14 18.77
CA LEU A 60 5.70 -0.40 18.07
C LEU A 60 4.95 0.75 17.37
N THR A 61 4.98 0.74 16.05
CA THR A 61 4.33 1.76 15.22
C THR A 61 3.09 1.17 14.58
N THR A 62 1.93 1.66 15.01
CA THR A 62 0.64 1.22 14.48
C THR A 62 0.47 1.71 13.05
N GLN A 63 -0.05 0.86 12.16
CA GLN A 63 -0.32 1.19 10.77
C GLN A 63 -1.81 1.00 10.46
N PRO A 64 -2.43 1.80 9.56
CA PRO A 64 -1.81 2.84 8.73
C PRO A 64 -1.35 4.06 9.53
N VAL A 65 -0.23 4.65 9.11
CA VAL A 65 0.20 5.98 9.57
C VAL A 65 -0.39 7.05 8.65
N GLU A 66 -0.69 8.22 9.23
CA GLU A 66 -1.32 9.33 8.53
C GLU A 66 -0.64 10.65 8.93
N ASP A 67 -0.43 11.56 7.98
CA ASP A 67 0.10 12.90 8.26
C ASP A 67 -1.02 13.96 8.26
N GLU A 68 -0.70 15.18 8.71
CA GLU A 68 -1.65 16.30 8.78
C GLU A 68 -2.22 16.73 7.43
N ARG A 69 -1.57 16.35 6.32
CA ARG A 69 -2.04 16.60 4.95
C ARG A 69 -2.97 15.49 4.45
N GLY A 70 -3.22 14.48 5.28
CA GLY A 70 -4.09 13.35 4.98
C GLY A 70 -3.44 12.26 4.13
N ASN A 71 -2.12 12.30 3.93
CA ASN A 71 -1.40 11.21 3.28
C ASN A 71 -1.46 9.97 4.18
N VAL A 72 -1.55 8.78 3.59
CA VAL A 72 -1.65 7.51 4.32
C VAL A 72 -0.57 6.55 3.85
N PHE A 73 0.11 5.88 4.78
CA PHE A 73 1.16 4.94 4.46
C PHE A 73 1.03 3.61 5.20
N LEU A 74 1.30 2.53 4.47
CA LEU A 74 1.44 1.18 4.99
C LEU A 74 2.73 0.56 4.45
N TRP A 75 3.47 -0.07 5.35
CA TRP A 75 4.79 -0.65 5.13
C TRP A 75 4.85 -2.08 5.65
N ASN A 76 5.25 -2.99 4.77
CA ASN A 76 5.61 -4.36 5.13
C ASN A 76 7.02 -4.63 4.61
N GLY A 77 8.03 -4.33 5.42
CA GLY A 77 9.42 -4.51 5.05
C GLY A 77 10.37 -4.12 6.17
N GLU A 78 11.66 -4.17 5.84
CA GLU A 78 12.76 -3.81 6.72
C GLU A 78 13.80 -3.05 5.92
N ILE A 79 14.31 -1.96 6.50
CA ILE A 79 15.39 -1.16 5.93
C ILE A 79 16.69 -1.62 6.57
N PHE A 80 17.59 -2.18 5.75
CA PHE A 80 18.91 -2.62 6.18
C PHE A 80 19.97 -1.55 5.91
N SER A 81 19.82 -0.76 4.84
CA SER A 81 20.77 0.28 4.43
C SER A 81 20.14 1.27 3.43
N GLY A 82 20.94 2.24 2.98
CA GLY A 82 20.66 3.26 1.96
C GLY A 82 19.80 4.42 2.46
N ILE A 83 18.81 4.15 3.31
CA ILE A 83 18.17 5.18 4.14
C ILE A 83 18.67 5.06 5.57
N LYS A 84 19.00 6.20 6.18
CA LYS A 84 19.42 6.27 7.57
C LYS A 84 18.23 6.05 8.50
N VAL A 85 18.28 4.97 9.29
CA VAL A 85 17.33 4.65 10.37
C VAL A 85 18.12 4.30 11.63
N GLU A 86 18.02 5.11 12.68
CA GLU A 86 18.72 4.91 13.95
C GLU A 86 18.14 3.71 14.74
N ALA A 87 18.88 3.20 15.73
CA ALA A 87 18.54 1.94 16.41
C ALA A 87 17.14 1.96 17.06
N GLU A 88 16.76 3.08 17.66
CA GLU A 88 15.48 3.30 18.35
C GLU A 88 14.33 3.69 17.41
N GLU A 89 14.65 4.05 16.17
CA GLU A 89 13.68 4.45 15.17
C GLU A 89 13.01 3.24 14.51
N ASN A 90 11.84 3.48 13.93
CA ASN A 90 11.12 2.47 13.15
C ASN A 90 11.10 2.86 11.67
N ASP A 91 11.34 1.88 10.81
CA ASP A 91 11.43 2.05 9.36
C ASP A 91 10.18 2.74 8.77
N THR A 92 9.00 2.45 9.31
CA THR A 92 7.72 2.96 8.80
C THR A 92 7.64 4.48 8.93
N GLN A 93 7.92 5.02 10.12
CA GLN A 93 7.82 6.46 10.38
C GLN A 93 8.91 7.23 9.64
N ILE A 94 10.14 6.70 9.61
CA ILE A 94 11.25 7.36 8.91
C ILE A 94 10.99 7.42 7.41
N LEU A 95 10.61 6.30 6.80
CA LEU A 95 10.28 6.28 5.38
C LEU A 95 9.07 7.15 5.06
N PHE A 96 8.05 7.16 5.92
CA PHE A 96 6.88 8.03 5.74
C PHE A 96 7.25 9.51 5.80
N ASN A 97 8.14 9.93 6.71
CA ASN A 97 8.60 11.32 6.81
C ASN A 97 9.31 11.78 5.52
N TYR A 98 10.19 10.94 4.97
CA TYR A 98 10.84 11.22 3.67
C TYR A 98 9.81 11.29 2.55
N LEU A 99 8.92 10.30 2.47
CA LEU A 99 7.90 10.20 1.41
C LEU A 99 6.91 11.36 1.43
N SER A 100 6.52 11.81 2.62
CA SER A 100 5.71 12.99 2.87
C SER A 100 6.42 14.30 2.48
N SER A 101 7.73 14.28 2.30
CA SER A 101 8.52 15.44 1.85
C SER A 101 8.74 15.46 0.34
N CYS A 102 8.52 14.33 -0.35
CA CYS A 102 8.64 14.22 -1.80
C CYS A 102 7.60 15.10 -2.52
N LYS A 103 8.05 15.90 -3.48
CA LYS A 103 7.21 16.86 -4.22
C LYS A 103 6.76 16.35 -5.58
N ASN A 104 7.46 15.36 -6.12
CA ASN A 104 7.23 14.84 -7.46
C ASN A 104 7.59 13.35 -7.55
N GLU A 105 7.23 12.74 -8.68
CA GLU A 105 7.48 11.32 -8.97
C GLU A 105 8.96 10.95 -8.88
N SER A 106 9.86 11.80 -9.39
CA SER A 106 11.30 11.53 -9.38
C SER A 106 11.86 11.43 -7.96
N GLU A 107 11.40 12.25 -7.03
CA GLU A 107 11.82 12.19 -5.63
C GLU A 107 11.32 10.92 -4.94
N ILE A 108 10.11 10.46 -5.24
CA ILE A 108 9.58 9.17 -4.74
C ILE A 108 10.43 8.01 -5.26
N LEU A 109 10.76 8.02 -6.57
CA LEU A 109 11.61 6.98 -7.16
C LEU A 109 13.01 6.97 -6.55
N SER A 110 13.62 8.15 -6.41
CA SER A 110 14.94 8.29 -5.79
C SER A 110 14.93 7.69 -4.38
N LEU A 111 13.92 8.04 -3.58
CA LEU A 111 13.76 7.50 -2.23
C LEU A 111 13.70 5.96 -2.23
N PHE A 112 12.85 5.36 -3.06
CA PHE A 112 12.72 3.90 -3.11
C PHE A 112 13.90 3.18 -3.77
N SER A 113 14.67 3.86 -4.63
CA SER A 113 15.91 3.32 -5.20
C SER A 113 17.02 3.18 -4.16
N GLU A 114 17.00 4.01 -3.12
CA GLU A 114 17.97 3.97 -2.03
C GLU A 114 17.61 2.90 -0.99
N VAL A 115 16.35 2.47 -0.87
CA VAL A 115 15.94 1.50 0.15
C VAL A 115 16.58 0.13 -0.11
N GLN A 116 17.56 -0.23 0.72
CA GLN A 116 18.16 -1.57 0.71
C GLN A 116 17.51 -2.44 1.78
N GLY A 117 16.72 -3.42 1.35
CA GLY A 117 16.03 -4.37 2.22
C GLY A 117 14.81 -4.98 1.53
N PRO A 118 14.15 -5.98 2.13
CA PRO A 118 12.91 -6.56 1.60
C PRO A 118 11.72 -5.65 1.92
N TRP A 119 10.86 -5.34 0.94
CA TRP A 119 9.74 -4.44 1.19
C TRP A 119 8.56 -4.56 0.23
N SER A 120 7.38 -4.25 0.76
CA SER A 120 6.19 -3.88 0.01
C SER A 120 5.48 -2.73 0.70
N PHE A 121 4.83 -1.85 -0.06
CA PHE A 121 4.17 -0.67 0.51
C PHE A 121 2.90 -0.27 -0.24
N ILE A 122 2.09 0.54 0.45
CA ILE A 122 0.95 1.26 -0.11
C ILE A 122 1.02 2.70 0.43
N TYR A 123 0.97 3.69 -0.46
CA TYR A 123 1.02 5.11 -0.12
C TYR A 123 -0.07 5.88 -0.86
N TYR A 124 -0.95 6.51 -0.10
CA TYR A 124 -1.95 7.43 -0.62
C TYR A 124 -1.46 8.87 -0.45
N GLN A 125 -1.28 9.55 -1.58
CA GLN A 125 -0.92 10.95 -1.65
C GLN A 125 -2.20 11.79 -1.80
N ALA A 126 -2.61 12.45 -0.72
CA ALA A 126 -3.94 13.07 -0.63
C ALA A 126 -4.11 14.26 -1.59
N SER A 127 -3.06 15.08 -1.78
CA SER A 127 -3.13 16.29 -2.62
C SER A 127 -3.38 15.99 -4.10
N SER A 128 -2.87 14.87 -4.59
CA SER A 128 -2.98 14.44 -5.99
C SER A 128 -3.99 13.31 -6.20
N HIS A 129 -4.54 12.75 -5.11
CA HIS A 129 -5.38 11.55 -5.14
C HIS A 129 -4.68 10.33 -5.78
N TYR A 130 -3.36 10.25 -5.61
CA TYR A 130 -2.55 9.16 -6.15
C TYR A 130 -2.39 8.04 -5.14
N LEU A 131 -2.60 6.81 -5.59
CA LEU A 131 -2.27 5.61 -4.85
C LEU A 131 -1.01 4.99 -5.45
N TRP A 132 0.09 5.13 -4.74
CA TRP A 132 1.39 4.54 -5.05
C TRP A 132 1.54 3.22 -4.32
N PHE A 133 2.14 2.23 -4.97
CA PHE A 133 2.44 0.94 -4.36
C PHE A 133 3.50 0.21 -5.15
N GLY A 134 4.15 -0.75 -4.51
CA GLY A 134 5.21 -1.51 -5.15
C GLY A 134 5.90 -2.42 -4.17
N ARG A 135 6.93 -3.08 -4.68
CA ARG A 135 7.74 -4.04 -3.93
C ARG A 135 9.20 -3.97 -4.33
N ASP A 136 10.05 -4.48 -3.44
CA ASP A 136 11.48 -4.61 -3.71
C ASP A 136 11.74 -5.49 -4.93
N PHE A 137 12.88 -5.28 -5.60
CA PHE A 137 13.25 -5.93 -6.86
C PHE A 137 13.21 -7.46 -6.83
N PHE A 138 13.49 -8.05 -5.66
CA PHE A 138 13.44 -9.51 -5.50
C PHE A 138 12.04 -10.03 -5.15
N GLY A 139 11.06 -9.14 -4.94
CA GLY A 139 9.69 -9.49 -4.57
C GLY A 139 9.59 -10.22 -3.23
N ARG A 140 10.48 -9.93 -2.27
CA ARG A 140 10.61 -10.71 -1.01
C ARG A 140 9.44 -10.52 -0.05
N ARG A 141 8.70 -9.42 -0.17
CA ARG A 141 7.50 -9.15 0.62
C ARG A 141 6.27 -9.23 -0.30
N SER A 142 5.29 -10.06 0.06
CA SER A 142 4.09 -10.21 -0.77
C SER A 142 3.27 -8.91 -0.85
N LEU A 143 2.74 -8.64 -2.04
CA LEU A 143 1.71 -7.65 -2.34
C LEU A 143 0.96 -8.15 -3.57
N LEU A 144 -0.34 -8.30 -3.41
CA LEU A 144 -1.26 -8.79 -4.40
C LEU A 144 -2.20 -7.66 -4.80
N TRP A 145 -2.65 -7.68 -6.04
CA TRP A 145 -3.83 -6.92 -6.46
C TRP A 145 -5.00 -7.87 -6.75
N HIS A 146 -6.20 -7.33 -6.60
CA HIS A 146 -7.44 -7.95 -7.04
C HIS A 146 -8.36 -6.87 -7.62
N PHE A 147 -8.87 -7.13 -8.82
CA PHE A 147 -9.80 -6.26 -9.51
C PHE A 147 -11.18 -6.93 -9.51
N SER A 148 -12.22 -6.25 -9.04
CA SER A 148 -13.57 -6.79 -9.17
C SER A 148 -14.07 -6.65 -10.61
N ASN A 149 -14.88 -7.60 -11.07
CA ASN A 149 -15.59 -7.49 -12.34
C ASN A 149 -16.28 -6.13 -12.49
N LEU A 150 -16.07 -5.51 -13.66
CA LEU A 150 -16.53 -4.16 -14.07
C LEU A 150 -15.73 -2.97 -13.52
N GLY A 151 -14.53 -3.16 -12.97
CA GLY A 151 -13.65 -2.04 -12.58
C GLY A 151 -14.20 -1.17 -11.45
N LYS A 152 -15.21 -1.66 -10.72
CA LYS A 152 -15.89 -0.93 -9.64
C LYS A 152 -15.04 -0.85 -8.36
N SER A 153 -14.19 -1.84 -8.12
CA SER A 153 -13.26 -1.83 -7.01
C SER A 153 -11.90 -2.44 -7.37
N PHE A 154 -10.92 -2.02 -6.60
CA PHE A 154 -9.53 -2.39 -6.66
C PHE A 154 -9.06 -2.69 -5.24
N CYS A 155 -8.32 -3.76 -5.02
CA CYS A 155 -7.78 -4.09 -3.72
C CYS A 155 -6.30 -4.46 -3.82
N LEU A 156 -5.49 -3.88 -2.94
CA LEU A 156 -4.12 -4.29 -2.68
C LEU A 156 -4.07 -5.01 -1.35
N SER A 157 -3.37 -6.13 -1.27
CA SER A 157 -3.22 -6.85 -0.01
C SER A 157 -1.96 -7.71 0.01
N SER A 158 -1.30 -7.78 1.16
CA SER A 158 -0.18 -8.71 1.38
C SER A 158 -0.57 -10.20 1.37
N VAL A 159 -1.87 -10.52 1.43
CA VAL A 159 -2.44 -11.88 1.38
C VAL A 159 -3.77 -11.87 0.64
N GLY A 160 -4.03 -12.95 -0.09
CA GLY A 160 -5.29 -13.15 -0.79
C GLY A 160 -6.26 -13.99 0.03
N THR A 161 -7.47 -14.08 -0.47
CA THR A 161 -8.45 -15.10 -0.07
C THR A 161 -8.76 -15.97 -1.26
N GLN A 162 -9.33 -17.15 -1.01
CA GLN A 162 -9.87 -17.95 -2.10
C GLN A 162 -11.04 -17.20 -2.74
N THR A 163 -11.00 -17.06 -4.06
CA THR A 163 -12.08 -16.46 -4.85
C THR A 163 -12.63 -17.50 -5.81
N SER A 164 -13.94 -17.50 -6.01
CA SER A 164 -14.60 -18.38 -6.96
C SER A 164 -14.49 -17.80 -8.38
N GLY A 165 -13.96 -18.61 -9.31
CA GLY A 165 -13.82 -18.28 -10.72
C GLY A 165 -12.44 -17.72 -11.12
N LEU A 166 -11.98 -18.10 -12.32
CA LEU A 166 -10.65 -17.75 -12.84
C LEU A 166 -10.44 -16.23 -13.04
N ALA A 167 -11.50 -15.47 -13.35
CA ALA A 167 -11.42 -14.04 -13.66
C ALA A 167 -11.33 -13.11 -12.43
N ASN A 168 -11.57 -13.62 -11.21
CA ASN A 168 -11.53 -12.84 -9.97
C ASN A 168 -10.37 -13.27 -9.06
N GLN A 169 -9.26 -13.76 -9.61
CA GLN A 169 -8.14 -14.25 -8.81
C GLN A 169 -7.25 -13.10 -8.33
N TRP A 170 -6.74 -13.24 -7.12
CA TRP A 170 -5.64 -12.41 -6.64
C TRP A 170 -4.39 -12.70 -7.48
N GLN A 171 -3.67 -11.65 -7.86
CA GLN A 171 -2.44 -11.75 -8.62
C GLN A 171 -1.34 -10.96 -7.92
N GLU A 172 -0.11 -11.47 -8.00
CA GLU A 172 1.08 -10.82 -7.46
C GLU A 172 1.38 -9.52 -8.23
N VAL A 173 1.61 -8.43 -7.49
CA VAL A 173 2.05 -7.14 -8.07
C VAL A 173 3.48 -7.30 -8.61
N PRO A 174 3.77 -7.13 -9.91
CA PRO A 174 5.11 -7.37 -10.44
C PRO A 174 6.22 -6.61 -9.71
N ALA A 175 7.36 -7.26 -9.46
CA ALA A 175 8.54 -6.65 -8.85
C ALA A 175 9.37 -5.87 -9.91
N SER A 176 8.71 -5.05 -10.73
CA SER A 176 9.31 -4.36 -11.89
C SER A 176 9.45 -2.84 -11.70
N GLY A 177 9.03 -2.31 -10.55
CA GLY A 177 9.04 -0.87 -10.28
C GLY A 177 7.93 -0.46 -9.32
N LEU A 178 7.61 0.83 -9.33
CA LEU A 178 6.48 1.39 -8.60
C LEU A 178 5.28 1.52 -9.51
N PHE A 179 4.10 1.28 -8.96
CA PHE A 179 2.83 1.50 -9.64
C PHE A 179 2.13 2.71 -9.04
N ARG A 180 1.43 3.45 -9.89
CA ARG A 180 0.53 4.53 -9.50
C ARG A 180 -0.84 4.35 -10.14
N ILE A 181 -1.88 4.65 -9.36
CA ILE A 181 -3.24 4.88 -9.86
C ILE A 181 -3.66 6.30 -9.50
N ASP A 182 -4.17 7.04 -10.48
CA ASP A 182 -4.93 8.27 -10.24
C ASP A 182 -6.37 7.90 -9.89
N LEU A 183 -6.72 7.97 -8.61
CA LEU A 183 -8.03 7.56 -8.12
C LEU A 183 -9.14 8.48 -8.63
N LYS A 184 -8.86 9.77 -8.81
CA LYS A 184 -9.84 10.75 -9.28
C LYS A 184 -10.13 10.54 -10.77
N SER A 185 -9.09 10.39 -11.58
CA SER A 185 -9.22 10.07 -13.00
C SER A 185 -9.92 8.73 -13.21
N THR A 186 -9.56 7.71 -12.43
CA THR A 186 -10.21 6.39 -12.47
C THR A 186 -11.69 6.46 -12.12
N ALA A 187 -12.05 7.24 -11.11
CA ALA A 187 -13.44 7.39 -10.69
C ALA A 187 -14.32 8.03 -11.77
N ILE A 188 -13.75 8.97 -12.54
CA ILE A 188 -14.42 9.65 -13.67
C ILE A 188 -14.50 8.74 -14.90
N SER A 189 -13.36 8.15 -15.29
CA SER A 189 -13.25 7.35 -16.52
C SER A 189 -13.86 5.95 -16.39
N ARG A 190 -14.09 5.48 -15.15
CA ARG A 190 -14.48 4.09 -14.83
C ARG A 190 -13.48 3.06 -15.37
N CYS A 191 -12.23 3.47 -15.53
CA CYS A 191 -11.14 2.66 -16.04
C CYS A 191 -9.93 2.81 -15.12
N ILE A 192 -9.48 1.69 -14.54
CA ILE A 192 -8.27 1.67 -13.72
C ILE A 192 -7.07 1.65 -14.65
N ILE A 193 -6.27 2.72 -14.61
CA ILE A 193 -5.02 2.83 -15.34
C ILE A 193 -3.88 2.65 -14.35
N LEU A 194 -3.10 1.57 -14.54
CA LEU A 194 -1.87 1.31 -13.81
C LEU A 194 -0.71 1.97 -14.54
N GLN A 195 -0.10 2.98 -13.91
CA GLN A 195 1.12 3.58 -14.42
C GLN A 195 2.31 2.91 -13.73
N LEU A 196 3.08 2.13 -14.50
CA LEU A 196 4.36 1.59 -14.05
C LEU A 196 5.44 2.64 -14.23
N VAL A 197 6.18 2.89 -13.15
CA VAL A 197 7.33 3.78 -13.13
C VAL A 197 8.53 2.95 -12.70
N SER A 198 9.48 2.77 -13.63
CA SER A 198 10.64 1.91 -13.41
C SER A 198 11.57 2.51 -12.35
N LEU A 199 12.02 1.66 -11.43
CA LEU A 199 13.07 2.00 -10.48
C LEU A 199 14.42 1.69 -11.12
N GLU A 200 15.26 2.71 -11.29
CA GLU A 200 16.67 2.51 -11.60
C GLU A 200 17.40 2.15 -10.30
N ILE A 201 17.78 0.89 -10.16
CA ILE A 201 18.53 0.40 -9.01
C ILE A 201 19.99 0.31 -9.42
N TYR A 202 20.82 1.16 -8.82
CA TYR A 202 22.26 1.14 -8.99
C TYR A 202 22.86 0.21 -7.92
N PHE A 203 23.44 -0.91 -8.36
CA PHE A 203 24.16 -1.87 -7.50
C PHE A 203 25.61 -1.45 -7.26
#